data_AF-K5DFT7-F1
#
_entry.id   AF-K5DFT7-F1
#
_cell.length_a   1.000
_cell.length_b   1.000
_cell.length_c   1.000
_cell.angle_alpha   90.00
_cell.angle_beta   90.00
_cell.angle_gamma   90.00
#
_symmetry.space_group_name_H-M   'P 1'
#
loop_
_entity.id
_entity.type
_entity.pdbx_description
1 polymer ?
#
loop_
_entity_poly.entity_id
_entity_poly.type
_entity_poly.pdbx_seq_one_letter_code
_entity_poly.pdbx_strand_id
1 'polypeptide(L)'
;MNNNEVVSFERIRDAFYVYCDIIERYGKGKEGSPIGSFYIGCVILGSLACEIGLKALLALEDKPLHGHCLNNLFNNLNPQMQESIIQYTSYELESFNNALLENKDHFVKWRYYYESNQLAANYDFIFKLFYSIKTHLDTINPEYQTPDH
;
A
#
# COMPACT_ATOMS: atom_id res chain seq x y z
N MET A 1 27.95 17.86 10.44
CA MET A 1 26.57 17.81 10.96
C MET A 1 25.69 17.35 9.80
N ASN A 2 25.34 16.07 9.75
CA ASN A 2 24.37 15.58 8.76
C ASN A 2 22.99 15.80 9.35
N ASN A 3 22.26 16.79 8.83
CA ASN A 3 20.82 16.85 9.01
C ASN A 3 20.21 15.68 8.23
N ASN A 4 20.15 14.50 8.84
CA ASN A 4 19.20 13.49 8.43
C ASN A 4 17.82 14.06 8.79
N GLU A 5 17.23 14.85 7.90
CA GLU A 5 15.81 15.19 7.99
C GLU A 5 15.04 13.87 8.00
N VAL A 6 14.58 13.47 9.18
CA VAL A 6 13.59 12.40 9.31
C VAL A 6 12.33 12.95 8.65
N VAL A 7 11.90 12.32 7.56
CA VAL A 7 10.68 12.71 6.86
C VAL A 7 9.51 12.55 7.83
N SER A 8 8.77 13.62 8.09
CA SER A 8 7.69 13.62 9.08
C SER A 8 6.51 12.75 8.63
N PHE A 9 5.71 12.30 9.60
CA PHE A 9 4.46 11.56 9.35
C PHE A 9 3.57 12.27 8.33
N GLU A 10 3.36 13.58 8.48
CA GLU A 10 2.49 14.37 7.61
C GLU A 10 2.98 14.34 6.17
N ARG A 11 4.29 14.49 5.95
CA ARG A 11 4.86 14.46 4.60
C ARG A 11 4.69 13.11 3.92
N ILE A 12 4.82 12.00 4.67
CA ILE A 12 4.64 10.65 4.11
C ILE A 12 3.16 10.36 3.87
N ARG A 13 2.29 10.78 4.79
CA ARG A 13 0.83 10.67 4.66
C ARG A 13 0.33 11.48 3.46
N ASP A 14 0.78 12.70 3.27
CA ASP A 14 0.37 13.54 2.14
C ASP A 14 0.86 12.92 0.82
N ALA A 15 2.06 12.32 0.81
CA ALA A 15 2.52 11.53 -0.34
C ALA A 15 1.61 10.32 -0.61
N PHE A 16 1.18 9.59 0.43
CA PHE A 16 0.21 8.50 0.28
C PHE A 16 -1.08 8.97 -0.41
N TYR A 17 -1.65 10.10 0.02
CA TYR A 17 -2.86 10.64 -0.58
C TYR A 17 -2.72 11.08 -2.03
N VAL A 18 -1.52 11.53 -2.45
CA VAL A 18 -1.24 11.78 -3.87
C VAL A 18 -1.39 10.48 -4.68
N TYR A 19 -0.91 9.34 -4.16
CA TYR A 19 -1.07 8.05 -4.84
C TYR A 19 -2.51 7.53 -4.79
N CYS A 20 -3.27 7.81 -3.73
CA CYS A 20 -4.72 7.55 -3.70
C CYS A 20 -5.44 8.26 -4.84
N ASP A 21 -5.21 9.57 -5.02
CA ASP A 21 -5.81 10.37 -6.09
C ASP A 21 -5.44 9.84 -7.49
N ILE A 22 -4.18 9.44 -7.69
CA ILE A 22 -3.73 8.82 -8.94
C ILE A 22 -4.47 7.51 -9.20
N ILE A 23 -4.59 6.63 -8.19
CA ILE A 23 -5.29 5.35 -8.32
C ILE A 23 -6.80 5.58 -8.58
N GLU A 24 -7.43 6.54 -7.94
CA GLU A 24 -8.86 6.83 -8.14
C GLU A 24 -9.15 7.37 -9.54
N ARG A 25 -8.30 8.27 -10.05
CA ARG A 25 -8.47 8.87 -11.38
C ARG A 25 -8.17 7.90 -12.52
N TYR A 26 -7.15 7.07 -12.36
CA TYR A 26 -6.60 6.27 -13.45
C TYR A 26 -6.75 4.75 -13.27
N GLY A 27 -7.13 4.27 -12.09
CA GLY A 27 -7.24 2.85 -11.73
C GLY A 27 -8.44 2.11 -12.30
N LYS A 28 -9.30 2.77 -13.08
CA LYS A 28 -10.39 2.12 -13.84
C LYS A 28 -10.00 1.73 -15.27
N GLY A 29 -8.86 2.25 -15.76
CA GLY A 29 -8.39 2.00 -17.11
C GLY A 29 -9.26 2.69 -18.17
N LYS A 30 -8.94 2.44 -19.44
CA LYS A 30 -9.78 2.91 -20.55
C LYS A 30 -10.93 1.92 -20.71
N GLU A 31 -12.17 2.41 -20.67
CA GLU A 31 -13.36 1.58 -20.93
C GLU A 31 -13.21 0.79 -22.24
N GLY A 32 -13.54 -0.51 -22.18
CA GLY A 32 -13.55 -1.39 -23.35
C GLY A 32 -12.21 -1.95 -23.80
N SER A 33 -11.12 -1.81 -23.02
CA SER A 33 -9.82 -2.39 -23.38
C SER A 33 -9.18 -3.17 -22.22
N PRO A 34 -9.22 -4.52 -22.24
CA PRO A 34 -8.50 -5.34 -21.27
C PRO A 34 -7.02 -5.39 -21.64
N ILE A 35 -6.30 -4.29 -21.41
CA ILE A 35 -4.88 -4.20 -21.72
C ILE A 35 -4.11 -4.75 -20.51
N GLY A 36 -3.36 -5.84 -20.69
CA GLY A 36 -2.53 -6.41 -19.61
C GLY A 36 -1.58 -5.38 -18.97
N SER A 37 -1.07 -4.41 -19.74
CA SER A 37 -0.24 -3.31 -19.23
C SER A 37 -0.96 -2.39 -18.25
N PHE A 38 -2.27 -2.26 -18.37
CA PHE A 38 -3.08 -1.51 -17.41
C PHE A 38 -3.05 -2.17 -16.04
N TYR A 39 -3.29 -3.48 -15.98
CA TYR A 39 -3.24 -4.26 -14.75
C TYR A 39 -1.87 -4.22 -14.08
N ILE A 40 -0.79 -4.31 -14.87
CA ILE A 40 0.58 -4.13 -14.35
C ILE A 40 0.74 -2.77 -13.66
N GLY A 41 0.26 -1.71 -14.30
CA GLY A 41 0.27 -0.36 -13.72
C GLY A 41 -0.47 -0.31 -12.38
N CYS A 42 -1.64 -0.93 -12.29
CA CYS A 42 -2.41 -1.00 -11.04
C CYS A 42 -1.66 -1.75 -9.93
N VAL A 43 -1.00 -2.87 -10.22
CA VAL A 43 -0.22 -3.61 -9.20
C VAL A 43 0.94 -2.76 -8.70
N ILE A 44 1.67 -2.12 -9.61
CA ILE A 44 2.83 -1.28 -9.25
C ILE A 44 2.38 -0.12 -8.36
N LEU A 45 1.33 0.60 -8.78
CA LEU A 45 0.81 1.75 -8.04
C LEU A 45 0.20 1.34 -6.70
N GLY A 46 -0.62 0.29 -6.67
CA GLY A 46 -1.22 -0.22 -5.43
C GLY A 46 -0.16 -0.72 -4.44
N SER A 47 0.85 -1.44 -4.92
CA SER A 47 1.96 -1.90 -4.08
C SER A 47 2.79 -0.74 -3.52
N LEU A 48 3.06 0.28 -4.35
CA LEU A 48 3.76 1.49 -3.92
C LEU A 48 2.94 2.28 -2.88
N ALA A 49 1.64 2.43 -3.11
CA ALA A 49 0.75 3.10 -2.16
C ALA A 49 0.71 2.34 -0.82
N CYS A 50 0.65 1.01 -0.83
CA CYS A 50 0.77 0.20 0.39
C CYS A 50 2.11 0.44 1.11
N GLU A 51 3.23 0.47 0.37
CA GLU A 51 4.55 0.75 0.96
C GLU A 51 4.59 2.12 1.66
N ILE A 52 4.10 3.16 0.98
CA ILE A 52 4.10 4.53 1.51
C ILE A 52 3.15 4.64 2.71
N GLY A 53 1.96 4.04 2.62
CA GLY A 53 0.98 4.06 3.71
C GLY A 53 1.48 3.32 4.96
N LEU A 54 2.11 2.15 4.81
CA LEU A 54 2.76 1.46 5.92
C LEU A 54 3.88 2.30 6.54
N LYS A 55 4.66 3.02 5.72
CA LYS A 55 5.68 3.95 6.22
C LYS A 55 5.06 5.15 6.95
N ALA A 56 3.92 5.66 6.51
CA ALA A 56 3.20 6.70 7.25
C ALA A 56 2.78 6.17 8.63
N LEU A 57 2.21 4.98 8.71
CA LEU A 57 1.83 4.37 9.99
C LEU A 57 3.04 4.10 10.90
N LEU A 58 4.18 3.67 10.34
CA LEU A 58 5.42 3.53 11.11
C LEU A 58 5.97 4.87 11.61
N ALA A 59 5.87 5.93 10.80
CA ALA A 59 6.30 7.27 11.20
C ALA A 59 5.43 7.82 12.34
N LEU A 60 4.13 7.53 12.32
CA LEU A 60 3.22 7.86 13.43
C LEU A 60 3.60 7.15 14.74
N GLU A 61 4.13 5.93 14.64
CA GLU A 61 4.61 5.14 15.79
C GLU A 61 6.06 5.44 16.20
N ASP A 62 6.69 6.47 15.61
CA ASP A 62 8.13 6.78 15.79
C ASP A 62 9.06 5.58 15.50
N LYS A 63 8.69 4.76 14.50
CA LYS A 63 9.42 3.54 14.11
C LYS A 63 10.25 3.70 12.84
N PRO A 64 11.29 2.86 12.66
CA PRO A 64 12.13 2.90 11.46
C PRO A 64 11.35 2.63 10.16
N LEU A 65 11.60 3.46 9.15
CA LEU A 65 10.90 3.45 7.85
C LEU A 65 11.64 2.65 6.75
N HIS A 66 12.76 2.02 7.09
CA HIS A 66 13.71 1.53 6.09
C HIS A 66 13.24 0.26 5.37
N GLY A 67 13.60 0.15 4.09
CA GLY A 67 13.25 -0.99 3.23
C GLY A 67 11.99 -0.78 2.39
N HIS A 68 11.66 -1.81 1.60
CA HIS A 68 10.54 -1.81 0.64
C HIS A 68 9.63 -3.04 0.78
N CYS A 69 10.01 -3.97 1.68
CA CYS A 69 9.35 -5.27 1.79
C CYS A 69 8.09 -5.13 2.64
N LEU A 70 6.91 -5.32 2.06
CA LEU A 70 5.62 -5.04 2.72
C LEU A 70 5.46 -5.83 4.02
N ASN A 71 5.83 -7.11 4.04
CA ASN A 71 5.74 -7.94 5.23
C ASN A 71 6.65 -7.42 6.37
N ASN A 72 7.84 -6.89 6.05
CA ASN A 72 8.73 -6.35 7.07
C ASN A 72 8.20 -5.03 7.63
N LEU A 73 7.66 -4.16 6.77
CA LEU A 73 7.05 -2.90 7.19
C LEU A 73 5.82 -3.16 8.08
N PHE A 74 4.95 -4.09 7.66
CA PHE A 74 3.77 -4.50 8.41
C PHE A 74 4.13 -5.10 9.78
N ASN A 75 5.07 -6.05 9.82
CA ASN A 75 5.48 -6.71 11.05
C ASN A 75 6.15 -5.75 12.05
N ASN A 76 6.65 -4.60 11.58
CA ASN A 76 7.20 -3.57 12.44
C ASN A 76 6.13 -2.70 13.10
N LEU A 77 4.88 -2.67 12.60
CA LEU A 77 3.79 -1.94 13.23
C LEU A 77 3.47 -2.50 14.62
N ASN A 78 2.80 -1.72 15.46
CA ASN A 78 2.37 -2.22 16.76
C ASN A 78 1.27 -3.31 16.57
N PRO A 79 1.11 -4.25 17.53
CA PRO A 79 0.16 -5.35 17.37
C PRO A 79 -1.30 -4.92 17.14
N GLN A 80 -1.72 -3.80 17.74
CA GLN A 80 -3.10 -3.28 17.58
C GLN A 80 -3.34 -2.78 16.16
N MET A 81 -2.35 -2.08 15.58
CA MET A 81 -2.41 -1.63 14.19
C MET A 81 -2.40 -2.81 13.22
N GLN A 82 -1.57 -3.83 13.48
CA GLN A 82 -1.54 -5.05 12.67
C GLN A 82 -2.90 -5.77 12.67
N GLU A 83 -3.44 -6.01 13.87
CA GLU A 83 -4.73 -6.69 14.04
C GLU A 83 -5.86 -5.94 13.32
N SER A 84 -5.89 -4.61 13.46
CA SER A 84 -6.93 -3.81 12.84
C SER A 84 -6.84 -3.80 11.32
N ILE A 85 -5.64 -3.66 10.74
CA ILE A 85 -5.43 -3.78 9.29
C ILE A 85 -5.92 -5.13 8.77
N ILE A 86 -5.60 -6.23 9.45
CA ILE A 86 -6.04 -7.58 9.07
C ILE A 86 -7.56 -7.67 9.07
N GLN A 87 -8.22 -7.19 10.13
CA GLN A 87 -9.68 -7.18 10.25
C GLN A 87 -10.34 -6.43 9.07
N TYR A 88 -9.82 -5.26 8.70
CA TYR A 88 -10.35 -4.50 7.56
C TYR A 88 -10.17 -5.21 6.20
N THR A 89 -9.19 -6.10 6.06
CA THR A 89 -9.05 -6.88 4.81
C THR A 89 -10.05 -8.03 4.69
N SER A 90 -10.71 -8.43 5.77
CA SER A 90 -11.56 -9.64 5.84
C SER A 90 -10.83 -10.94 5.52
N TYR A 91 -9.49 -10.97 5.63
CA TYR A 91 -8.72 -12.21 5.56
C TYR A 91 -8.59 -12.83 6.95
N GLU A 92 -8.65 -14.16 7.00
CA GLU A 92 -8.14 -14.91 8.15
C GLU A 92 -6.63 -14.69 8.32
N LEU A 93 -6.13 -14.69 9.55
CA LEU A 93 -4.74 -14.35 9.88
C LEU A 93 -3.70 -15.13 9.04
N GLU A 94 -3.87 -16.45 8.90
CA GLU A 94 -2.95 -17.29 8.13
C GLU A 94 -2.98 -16.93 6.63
N SER A 95 -4.18 -16.77 6.06
CA SER A 95 -4.37 -16.36 4.68
C SER A 95 -3.80 -14.97 4.40
N PHE A 96 -3.98 -14.04 5.34
CA PHE A 96 -3.39 -12.70 5.26
C PHE A 96 -1.86 -12.77 5.22
N ASN A 97 -1.25 -13.52 6.15
CA ASN A 97 0.20 -13.65 6.22
C ASN A 97 0.79 -14.28 4.95
N ASN A 98 0.13 -15.32 4.42
CA ASN A 98 0.53 -15.95 3.17
C ASN A 98 0.44 -14.97 2.00
N ALA A 99 -0.69 -14.26 1.86
CA ALA A 99 -0.87 -13.27 0.80
C ALA A 99 0.13 -12.11 0.94
N LEU A 100 0.39 -11.61 2.15
CA LEU A 100 1.38 -10.57 2.40
C LEU A 100 2.79 -11.02 2.02
N LEU A 101 3.14 -12.28 2.32
CA LEU A 101 4.44 -12.85 1.98
C LEU A 101 4.62 -13.01 0.47
N GLU A 102 3.58 -13.49 -0.23
CA GLU A 102 3.57 -13.61 -1.69
C GLU A 102 3.73 -12.25 -2.38
N ASN A 103 3.14 -11.20 -1.81
CA ASN A 103 3.09 -9.87 -2.40
C ASN A 103 4.20 -8.93 -1.90
N LYS A 104 5.12 -9.42 -1.06
CA LYS A 104 6.04 -8.58 -0.25
C LYS A 104 6.95 -7.64 -1.03
N ASP A 105 7.33 -8.01 -2.25
CA ASP A 105 8.28 -7.29 -3.10
C ASP A 105 7.70 -6.96 -4.49
N HIS A 106 6.37 -6.91 -4.57
CA HIS A 106 5.66 -6.68 -5.83
C HIS A 106 6.04 -5.38 -6.51
N PHE A 107 6.16 -4.27 -5.77
CA PHE A 107 6.64 -3.02 -6.36
C PHE A 107 8.00 -3.17 -7.06
N VAL A 108 8.93 -3.95 -6.49
CA VAL A 108 10.26 -4.14 -7.07
C VAL A 108 10.19 -5.06 -8.29
N LYS A 109 9.53 -6.22 -8.17
CA LYS A 109 9.49 -7.26 -9.22
C LYS A 109 8.67 -6.84 -10.43
N TRP A 110 7.52 -6.21 -10.22
CA TRP A 110 6.57 -5.90 -11.30
C TRP A 110 7.05 -4.80 -12.25
N ARG A 111 8.03 -3.98 -11.84
CA ARG A 111 8.72 -3.05 -12.75
C ARG A 111 9.43 -3.75 -13.90
N TYR A 112 9.87 -4.98 -13.67
CA TYR A 112 10.55 -5.83 -14.66
C TYR A 112 9.62 -6.92 -15.21
N TYR A 113 8.30 -6.67 -15.24
CA TYR A 113 7.34 -7.65 -15.72
C TYR A 113 7.68 -8.20 -17.11
N TYR A 114 8.18 -7.34 -17.99
CA TYR A 114 8.55 -7.71 -19.36
C TYR A 114 9.80 -8.61 -19.46
N GLU A 115 10.47 -8.86 -18.33
CA GLU A 115 11.68 -9.69 -18.23
C GLU A 115 11.41 -11.04 -17.56
N SER A 116 10.19 -11.27 -17.04
CA SER A 116 9.85 -12.47 -16.28
C SER A 116 8.58 -13.15 -16.80
N ASN A 117 8.64 -14.48 -16.94
CA ASN A 117 7.52 -15.28 -17.43
C ASN A 117 6.62 -15.80 -16.29
N GLN A 118 6.91 -15.45 -15.02
CA GLN A 118 6.30 -16.08 -13.84
C GLN A 118 5.97 -15.06 -12.75
N LEU A 119 5.24 -14.00 -13.10
CA LEU A 119 4.68 -13.08 -12.11
C LEU A 119 3.19 -13.35 -11.93
N ALA A 120 2.83 -13.77 -10.72
CA ALA A 120 1.45 -13.84 -10.25
C ALA A 120 1.23 -12.69 -9.26
N ALA A 121 0.11 -11.97 -9.39
CA ALA A 121 -0.29 -10.96 -8.42
C ALA A 121 -1.65 -11.32 -7.86
N ASN A 122 -1.76 -11.25 -6.54
CA ASN A 122 -3.05 -11.27 -5.87
C ASN A 122 -3.58 -9.83 -5.82
N TYR A 123 -4.22 -9.40 -6.91
CA TYR A 123 -4.77 -8.05 -7.04
C TYR A 123 -5.76 -7.71 -5.92
N ASP A 124 -6.64 -8.66 -5.60
CA ASP A 124 -7.64 -8.50 -4.54
C ASP A 124 -6.98 -8.20 -3.20
N PHE A 125 -5.93 -8.94 -2.85
CA PHE A 125 -5.17 -8.70 -1.62
C PHE A 125 -4.52 -7.32 -1.59
N ILE A 126 -3.83 -6.90 -2.67
CA ILE A 126 -3.17 -5.59 -2.73
C ILE A 126 -4.20 -4.46 -2.55
N PHE A 127 -5.34 -4.52 -3.22
CA PHE A 127 -6.38 -3.50 -3.08
C PHE A 127 -7.00 -3.49 -1.69
N LYS A 128 -7.28 -4.66 -1.10
CA LYS A 128 -7.80 -4.74 0.28
C LYS A 128 -6.80 -4.20 1.31
N LEU A 129 -5.51 -4.50 1.15
CA LEU A 129 -4.45 -3.93 1.98
C LEU A 129 -4.35 -2.40 1.80
N PHE A 130 -4.44 -1.91 0.56
CA PHE A 130 -4.46 -0.48 0.28
C PHE A 130 -5.64 0.22 0.98
N TYR A 131 -6.85 -0.30 0.83
CA TYR A 131 -8.05 0.31 1.42
C TYR A 131 -8.06 0.21 2.95
N SER A 132 -7.54 -0.85 3.55
CA SER A 132 -7.42 -0.94 5.00
C SER A 132 -6.45 0.12 5.54
N ILE A 133 -5.28 0.28 4.91
CA ILE A 133 -4.31 1.33 5.27
C ILE A 133 -4.92 2.73 5.08
N LYS A 134 -5.62 2.97 3.97
CA LYS A 134 -6.32 4.25 3.72
C LYS A 134 -7.31 4.56 4.83
N THR A 135 -8.14 3.58 5.21
CA THR A 135 -9.14 3.72 6.28
C THR A 135 -8.48 4.17 7.58
N HIS A 136 -7.34 3.57 7.95
CA HIS A 136 -6.58 3.99 9.12
C HIS A 136 -6.07 5.43 9.02
N LEU A 137 -5.45 5.80 7.91
CA LEU A 137 -4.94 7.16 7.73
C LEU A 137 -6.07 8.21 7.71
N ASP A 138 -7.24 7.87 7.17
CA ASP A 138 -8.43 8.72 7.17
C ASP A 138 -8.98 8.93 8.59
N THR A 139 -8.97 7.91 9.45
CA THR A 139 -9.39 8.06 10.85
C THR A 139 -8.47 8.97 11.68
N ILE A 140 -7.19 9.02 11.31
CA ILE A 140 -6.21 9.94 11.92
C ILE A 140 -6.40 11.37 11.40
N ASN A 141 -7.03 11.55 10.23
CA ASN A 141 -7.19 12.82 9.57
C ASN A 141 -8.63 13.04 9.03
N PRO A 142 -9.58 13.50 9.85
CA PRO A 142 -10.97 13.66 9.45
C PRO A 142 -11.19 14.71 8.34
N GLU A 143 -10.20 15.56 8.03
CA GLU A 143 -10.32 16.59 6.98
C GLU A 143 -10.32 16.04 5.54
N TYR A 144 -9.95 14.76 5.33
CA TYR A 144 -9.86 14.12 4.00
C TYR A 144 -10.97 13.11 3.69
N GLN A 145 -12.07 13.08 4.45
CA GLN A 145 -13.26 12.34 4.02
C GLN A 145 -13.81 12.98 2.73
N THR A 146 -13.48 12.40 1.59
CA THR A 146 -14.13 12.72 0.31
C THR A 146 -15.64 12.55 0.48
N PRO A 147 -16.47 13.53 0.06
CA PRO A 147 -17.91 13.35 0.08
C PRO A 147 -18.28 12.19 -0.84
N ASP A 148 -19.09 11.26 -0.35
CA ASP A 148 -19.73 10.26 -1.20
C ASP A 148 -20.46 10.99 -2.35
N HIS A 149 -20.11 10.66 -3.58
CA HIS A 149 -20.80 11.08 -4.80
C HIS A 149 -21.38 9.86 -5.51
#